data_AF-A0A2U9CXD2-F1
#
_entry.id   AF-A0A2U9CXD2-F1
#
_cell.length_a   1.000
_cell.length_b   1.000
_cell.length_c   1.000
_cell.angle_alpha   90.00
_cell.angle_beta   90.00
_cell.angle_gamma   90.00
#
_symmetry.space_group_name_H-M   'P 1'
#
loop_
_entity.id
_entity.type
_entity.pdbx_description
1 polymer ?
#
loop_
_entity_poly.entity_id
_entity_poly.type
_entity_poly.pdbx_seq_one_letter_code
_entity_poly.pdbx_strand_id
1 'polypeptide(L)'
;MDSVRKYLEGTNSIAGVYLQSTKETLSIYDAKSKGLLTPGTSLVLLEAQAATGFVIDPVNNKKLSVDEAVAQRVLGNEWKNKLLSAERAVTGY
;
A
#
# COMPACT_ATOMS: atom_id res chain seq x y z
N MET A 1 6.88 21.99 -13.18
CA MET A 1 6.04 21.30 -12.17
C MET A 1 6.86 20.33 -11.32
N ASP A 2 7.94 19.75 -11.84
CA ASP A 2 8.74 18.74 -11.11
C ASP A 2 9.35 19.23 -9.78
N SER A 3 9.68 20.53 -9.68
CA SER A 3 10.29 21.11 -8.47
C SER A 3 9.38 21.06 -7.23
N VAL A 4 8.06 20.99 -7.41
CA VAL A 4 7.10 20.99 -6.28
C VAL A 4 6.47 19.63 -6.01
N ARG A 5 6.64 18.66 -6.92
CA ARG A 5 5.95 17.35 -6.85
C ARG A 5 6.13 16.63 -5.52
N LYS A 6 7.34 16.64 -4.97
CA LYS A 6 7.64 16.01 -3.66
C LYS A 6 6.85 16.60 -2.49
N TYR A 7 6.44 17.87 -2.59
CA TYR A 7 5.64 18.53 -1.55
C TYR A 7 4.14 18.30 -1.76
N LEU A 8 3.71 18.02 -3.00
CA LEU A 8 2.31 17.75 -3.33
C LEU A 8 1.94 16.27 -3.12
N GLU A 9 2.84 15.35 -3.45
CA GLU A 9 2.58 13.91 -3.53
C GLU A 9 3.51 13.05 -2.66
N GLY A 10 4.49 13.65 -1.98
CA GLY A 10 5.56 12.94 -1.28
C GLY A 10 6.63 12.34 -2.20
N THR A 11 7.52 11.52 -1.63
CA THR A 11 8.65 10.88 -2.34
C THR A 11 8.42 9.39 -2.64
N ASN A 12 7.15 8.97 -2.71
CA ASN A 12 6.70 7.58 -2.76
C ASN A 12 7.00 6.76 -1.49
N SER A 13 6.34 5.62 -1.38
CA SER A 13 6.51 4.61 -0.32
C SER A 13 6.85 3.25 -0.95
N ILE A 14 7.16 2.24 -0.11
CA ILE A 14 7.40 0.87 -0.59
C ILE A 14 6.09 0.33 -1.15
N ALA A 15 6.01 0.18 -2.48
CA ALA A 15 4.77 -0.18 -3.18
C ALA A 15 4.41 -1.68 -3.09
N GLY A 16 5.41 -2.56 -3.03
CA GLY A 16 5.23 -4.00 -3.17
C GLY A 16 6.53 -4.78 -3.16
N VAL A 17 6.47 -6.00 -3.65
CA VAL A 17 7.61 -6.94 -3.72
C VAL A 17 7.89 -7.29 -5.17
N TYR A 18 9.16 -7.25 -5.58
CA TYR A 18 9.60 -7.72 -6.88
C TYR A 18 10.33 -9.06 -6.75
N LEU A 19 9.81 -10.10 -7.39
CA LEU A 19 10.38 -11.44 -7.35
C LEU A 19 11.36 -11.62 -8.50
N GLN A 20 12.67 -11.62 -8.20
CA GLN A 20 13.71 -11.66 -9.24
C GLN A 20 13.67 -12.95 -10.09
N SER A 21 13.29 -14.08 -9.50
CA SER A 21 13.25 -15.38 -10.19
C SER A 21 12.19 -15.45 -11.29
N THR A 22 11.02 -14.85 -11.07
CA THR A 22 9.90 -14.84 -12.02
C THR A 22 9.72 -13.51 -12.76
N LYS A 23 10.46 -12.47 -12.34
CA LYS A 23 10.28 -11.08 -12.76
C LYS A 23 8.87 -10.54 -12.49
N GLU A 24 8.18 -11.09 -11.50
CA GLU A 24 6.82 -10.73 -11.12
C GLU A 24 6.84 -9.60 -10.07
N THR A 25 5.98 -8.60 -10.26
CA THR A 25 5.68 -7.58 -9.24
C THR A 25 4.43 -7.99 -8.49
N LEU A 26 4.48 -7.96 -7.15
CA LEU A 26 3.39 -8.33 -6.26
C LEU A 26 3.00 -7.16 -5.37
N SER A 27 1.71 -7.04 -5.07
CA SER A 27 1.26 -6.21 -3.95
C SER A 27 1.79 -6.77 -2.62
N ILE A 28 1.80 -5.95 -1.57
CA ILE A 28 2.19 -6.42 -0.23
C ILE A 28 1.24 -7.54 0.24
N TYR A 29 -0.06 -7.41 -0.06
CA TYR A 29 -1.07 -8.39 0.31
C TYR A 29 -0.89 -9.73 -0.42
N ASP A 30 -0.54 -9.70 -1.71
CA ASP A 30 -0.25 -10.92 -2.47
C ASP A 30 1.03 -11.59 -1.98
N ALA A 31 2.07 -10.80 -1.70
CA ALA A 31 3.32 -11.31 -1.14
C ALA A 31 3.09 -11.99 0.22
N LYS A 32 2.24 -11.42 1.10
CA LYS A 32 1.78 -12.07 2.33
C LYS A 32 1.03 -13.36 2.06
N SER A 33 0.10 -13.34 1.11
CA SER A 33 -0.74 -14.49 0.78
C SER A 33 0.07 -15.66 0.19
N LYS A 34 1.16 -15.37 -0.52
CA LYS A 34 2.14 -16.35 -1.01
C LYS A 34 3.19 -16.76 0.05
N GLY A 35 3.12 -16.23 1.27
CA GLY A 35 4.05 -16.55 2.37
C GLY A 35 5.44 -15.91 2.25
N LEU A 36 5.61 -14.94 1.34
CA LEU A 36 6.87 -14.22 1.12
C LEU A 36 7.12 -13.11 2.14
N LEU A 37 6.04 -12.59 2.73
CA LEU A 37 6.09 -11.62 3.83
C LEU A 37 5.31 -12.15 5.03
N THR A 38 5.83 -11.88 6.23
CA THR A 38 5.09 -12.18 7.46
C THR A 38 3.87 -11.24 7.61
N PRO A 39 2.80 -11.65 8.31
CA PRO A 39 1.66 -10.78 8.56
C PRO A 39 2.03 -9.46 9.25
N GLY A 40 2.96 -9.50 10.21
CA GLY A 40 3.41 -8.31 10.94
C GLY A 40 4.14 -7.30 10.05
N THR A 41 5.11 -7.76 9.27
CA THR A 41 5.82 -6.89 8.31
C THR A 41 4.88 -6.31 7.26
N SER A 42 3.96 -7.13 6.76
CA SER A 42 2.98 -6.72 5.75
C SER A 42 2.06 -5.62 6.26
N LEU A 43 1.57 -5.76 7.50
CA LEU A 43 0.71 -4.76 8.12
C LEU A 43 1.43 -3.41 8.27
N VAL A 44 2.67 -3.42 8.79
CA VAL A 44 3.44 -2.17 8.97
C VAL A 44 3.70 -1.46 7.65
N LEU A 45 4.02 -2.20 6.58
CA LEU A 45 4.22 -1.61 5.25
C LEU A 45 2.93 -1.00 4.69
N LEU A 46 1.79 -1.66 4.90
CA LEU A 46 0.48 -1.15 4.46
C LEU A 46 0.01 0.05 5.28
N GLU A 47 0.26 0.06 6.59
CA GLU A 47 0.01 1.22 7.44
C GLU A 47 0.85 2.42 7.00
N ALA A 48 2.12 2.21 6.66
CA ALA A 48 2.98 3.26 6.12
C ALA A 48 2.47 3.79 4.77
N GLN A 49 1.94 2.93 3.89
CA GLN A 49 1.28 3.35 2.65
C GLN A 49 0.05 4.24 2.93
N ALA A 50 -0.90 3.74 3.74
CA ALA A 50 -2.11 4.48 4.09
C ALA A 50 -1.80 5.82 4.78
N ALA A 51 -0.87 5.82 5.74
CA ALA A 51 -0.46 7.02 6.47
C ALA A 51 0.33 8.04 5.63
N THR A 52 0.77 7.67 4.42
CA THR A 52 1.43 8.58 3.47
C THR A 52 0.54 8.96 2.29
N GLY A 53 -0.74 8.57 2.33
CA GLY A 53 -1.75 9.04 1.38
C GLY A 53 -2.60 7.93 0.79
N PHE A 54 -1.98 6.80 0.42
CA PHE A 54 -2.63 5.81 -0.44
C PHE A 54 -2.09 4.40 -0.22
N VAL A 55 -2.98 3.42 -0.36
CA VAL A 55 -2.61 2.04 -0.63
C VAL A 55 -2.19 1.92 -2.09
N ILE A 56 -1.08 1.24 -2.37
CA ILE A 56 -0.53 1.15 -3.72
C ILE A 56 -0.82 -0.23 -4.32
N ASP A 57 -1.38 -0.22 -5.53
CA ASP A 57 -1.39 -1.38 -6.42
C ASP A 57 -0.22 -1.24 -7.41
N PRO A 58 0.89 -1.96 -7.20
CA PRO A 58 2.06 -1.85 -8.04
C PRO A 58 1.91 -2.58 -9.39
N VAL A 59 0.91 -3.44 -9.56
CA VAL A 59 0.67 -4.19 -10.80
C VAL A 59 -0.05 -3.31 -11.81
N ASN A 60 -1.09 -2.60 -11.36
CA ASN A 60 -1.87 -1.69 -12.20
C ASN A 60 -1.44 -0.22 -12.09
N ASN A 61 -0.39 0.06 -11.32
CA ASN A 61 0.13 1.41 -11.06
C ASN A 61 -0.97 2.38 -10.55
N LYS A 62 -1.75 1.94 -9.56
CA LYS A 62 -2.81 2.74 -8.94
C LYS A 62 -2.47 3.12 -7.51
N LYS A 63 -2.91 4.32 -7.13
CA LYS A 63 -2.96 4.80 -5.75
C LYS A 63 -4.43 4.83 -5.34
N LEU A 64 -4.77 4.13 -4.27
CA LEU A 64 -6.14 3.87 -3.85
C LEU A 64 -6.31 4.33 -2.40
N SER A 65 -7.49 4.84 -2.07
CA SER A 65 -7.92 4.90 -0.66
C SER A 65 -8.03 3.48 -0.08
N VAL A 66 -8.06 3.37 1.25
CA VAL A 66 -8.21 2.07 1.92
C VAL A 66 -9.50 1.36 1.48
N ASP A 67 -10.61 2.09 1.34
CA ASP A 67 -11.89 1.53 0.90
C ASP A 67 -11.83 1.02 -0.54
N GLU A 68 -11.23 1.78 -1.46
CA GLU A 68 -11.06 1.37 -2.85
C GLU A 68 -10.16 0.14 -2.99
N ALA A 69 -9.08 0.06 -2.20
CA ALA A 69 -8.17 -1.07 -2.21
C ALA A 69 -8.84 -2.37 -1.74
N VAL A 70 -9.75 -2.29 -0.75
CA VAL A 70 -10.58 -3.44 -0.35
C VAL A 70 -11.58 -3.80 -1.45
N ALA A 71 -12.27 -2.81 -2.04
CA ALA A 71 -13.24 -3.05 -3.12
C ALA A 71 -12.59 -3.69 -4.36
N GLN A 72 -11.36 -3.29 -4.69
CA GLN A 72 -10.58 -3.83 -5.81
C GLN A 72 -9.76 -5.07 -5.44
N ARG A 73 -9.89 -5.59 -4.21
CA ARG A 73 -9.18 -6.78 -3.70
C ARG A 73 -7.65 -6.69 -3.72
N VAL A 74 -7.11 -5.46 -3.72
CA VAL A 74 -5.68 -5.19 -3.47
C VAL A 74 -5.36 -5.40 -1.98
N LEU A 75 -6.37 -5.30 -1.13
CA LEU A 75 -6.31 -5.57 0.31
C LEU A 75 -7.40 -6.54 0.76
N GLY A 76 -7.06 -7.37 1.74
CA GLY A 76 -8.03 -8.16 2.49
C GLY A 76 -8.79 -7.34 3.53
N ASN A 77 -10.03 -7.76 3.81
CA ASN A 77 -10.91 -7.06 4.75
C ASN A 77 -10.41 -7.14 6.21
N GLU A 78 -9.50 -8.07 6.54
CA GLU A 78 -8.99 -8.27 7.90
C GLU A 78 -8.23 -7.07 8.46
N TRP A 79 -7.65 -6.22 7.59
CA TRP A 79 -6.84 -5.07 7.99
C TRP A 79 -7.52 -3.74 7.74
N LYS A 80 -8.72 -3.73 7.16
CA LYS A 80 -9.45 -2.52 6.78
C LYS A 80 -9.48 -1.48 7.91
N ASN A 81 -9.95 -1.87 9.10
CA ASN A 81 -10.10 -0.92 10.21
C ASN A 81 -8.76 -0.34 10.71
N LYS A 82 -7.69 -1.15 10.69
CA LYS A 82 -6.35 -0.68 11.08
C LYS A 82 -5.81 0.33 10.05
N LEU A 83 -6.01 0.03 8.77
CA LEU A 83 -5.54 0.87 7.68
C LEU A 83 -6.37 2.16 7.57
N LEU A 84 -7.68 2.13 7.81
CA LEU A 84 -8.50 3.33 7.94
C LEU A 84 -8.00 4.23 9.09
N SER A 85 -7.62 3.64 10.23
CA SER A 85 -7.01 4.42 11.31
C SER A 85 -5.67 5.05 10.91
N ALA A 86 -4.88 4.38 10.07
CA ALA A 86 -3.61 4.92 9.57
C ALA A 86 -3.81 6.02 8.53
N GLU A 87 -4.81 5.89 7.65
CA GLU A 87 -5.18 6.89 6.63
C GLU A 87 -5.57 8.24 7.25
N ARG A 88 -6.09 8.25 8.48
CA ARG A 88 -6.33 9.48 9.25
C ARG A 88 -5.09 10.34 9.50
N ALA A 89 -3.89 9.79 9.36
CA ALA A 89 -2.66 10.59 9.39
C ALA A 89 -2.63 11.66 8.27
N VAL A 90 -3.35 11.45 7.17
CA VAL A 90 -3.46 12.41 6.07
C VAL A 90 -4.84 13.06 5.93
N THR A 91 -5.91 12.43 6.45
CA THR A 91 -7.28 12.97 6.37
C THR A 91 -7.74 13.70 7.65
N GLY A 92 -7.01 13.57 8.75
CA GLY A 92 -7.34 14.15 10.06
C GLY A 92 -7.92 13.13 11.04
N TYR A 93 -7.65 13.33 12.33
CA TYR A 93 -8.06 12.43 13.42
C TYR A 93 -9.44 12.77 14.00
#